data_AF-A0A1N7J940-F1
#
_entry.id   AF-A0A1N7J940-F1
#
_cell.length_a   1.000
_cell.length_b   1.000
_cell.length_c   1.000
_cell.angle_alpha   90.00
_cell.angle_beta   90.00
_cell.angle_gamma   90.00
#
_symmetry.space_group_name_H-M   'P 1'
#
loop_
_entity.id
_entity.type
_entity.pdbx_description
1 polymer ?
#
loop_
_entity_poly.entity_id
_entity_poly.type
_entity_poly.pdbx_seq_one_letter_code
_entity_poly.pdbx_strand_id
1 'polypeptide(L)'
;MFWMIAAIASTVGLFRHRVSFPDTEPKASKSFTTIVPARNEEENLKKLLSTLPSDQEVIVVDDNSNDETATVSDEFGATVIQAPELPDGKILGLS
;
A
#
# COMPACT_ATOMS: atom_id res chain seq x y z
N MET A 1 49.22 4.09 -32.03
CA MET A 1 48.96 2.89 -31.18
C MET A 1 48.71 3.25 -29.72
N PHE A 2 49.61 3.99 -29.06
CA PHE A 2 49.51 4.33 -27.64
C PHE A 2 48.19 5.02 -27.23
N TRP A 3 47.79 6.06 -27.98
CA TRP A 3 46.54 6.79 -27.73
C TRP A 3 45.27 5.94 -27.89
N MET A 4 45.31 4.92 -28.75
CA MET A 4 44.19 3.99 -28.96
C MET A 4 44.04 3.03 -27.76
N ILE A 5 45.17 2.58 -27.22
CA ILE A 5 45.20 1.74 -26.00
C ILE A 5 44.72 2.55 -24.80
N ALA A 6 45.14 3.82 -24.67
CA ALA A 6 44.69 4.72 -23.61
C ALA A 6 43.17 4.98 -23.66
N ALA A 7 42.60 5.16 -24.86
CA ALA A 7 41.16 5.35 -25.04
C ALA A 7 40.37 4.12 -24.57
N ILE A 8 40.77 2.93 -25.02
CA ILE A 8 40.13 1.65 -24.64
C ILE A 8 40.24 1.42 -23.12
N ALA A 9 41.41 1.68 -22.54
CA ALA A 9 41.61 1.57 -21.09
C ALA A 9 40.71 2.54 -20.31
N SER A 10 40.52 3.77 -20.79
CA SER A 10 39.63 4.75 -20.15
C SER A 10 38.16 4.33 -20.24
N THR A 11 37.71 3.82 -21.38
CA THR A 11 36.34 3.35 -21.60
C THR A 11 36.05 2.14 -20.71
N VAL A 12 36.97 1.17 -20.64
CA VAL A 12 36.85 0.00 -19.77
C VAL A 12 36.89 0.42 -18.29
N GLY A 13 37.73 1.38 -17.92
CA GLY A 13 37.79 1.92 -16.56
C GLY A 13 36.48 2.57 -16.13
N LEU A 14 35.90 3.42 -16.98
CA LEU A 14 34.61 4.07 -16.75
C LEU A 14 33.45 3.07 -16.72
N PHE A 15 33.47 2.03 -17.56
CA PHE A 15 32.44 0.97 -17.53
C PHE A 15 32.56 0.03 -16.33
N ARG A 16 33.78 -0.16 -15.80
CA ARG A 16 34.04 -0.96 -14.58
C ARG A 16 33.81 -0.17 -13.31
N HIS A 17 33.88 1.16 -13.37
CA HIS A 17 33.41 2.03 -12.31
C HIS A 17 31.87 2.01 -12.32
N ARG A 18 31.32 0.86 -11.88
CA ARG A 18 29.93 0.70 -11.51
C ARG A 18 29.59 1.89 -10.62
N VAL A 19 28.78 2.81 -11.13
CA VAL A 19 28.16 3.86 -10.34
C VAL A 19 27.49 3.15 -9.19
N SER A 20 28.16 3.18 -8.03
CA SER A 20 27.59 2.64 -6.81
C SER A 20 26.50 3.62 -6.47
N PHE A 21 25.26 3.27 -6.82
CA PHE A 21 24.12 3.94 -6.22
C PHE A 21 24.31 3.79 -4.72
N PRO A 22 24.23 4.86 -3.93
CA PRO A 22 24.26 4.73 -2.49
C PRO A 22 23.23 3.66 -2.15
N ASP A 23 23.67 2.61 -1.44
CA ASP A 23 22.76 1.64 -0.89
C ASP A 23 21.70 2.46 -0.17
N THR A 24 20.47 2.39 -0.67
CA THR A 24 19.35 2.96 0.07
C THR A 24 19.31 2.12 1.32
N GLU A 25 19.95 2.61 2.39
CA GLU A 25 19.77 2.13 3.76
C GLU A 25 18.30 1.75 3.84
N PRO A 26 17.96 0.48 4.13
CA PRO A 26 16.58 0.02 4.13
C PRO A 26 15.83 0.95 5.07
N LYS A 27 15.13 1.91 4.48
CA LYS A 27 14.40 2.93 5.20
C LYS A 27 13.44 2.13 6.03
N ALA A 28 13.62 2.13 7.37
CA ALA A 28 12.84 1.36 8.32
C ALA A 28 11.44 1.21 7.76
N SER A 29 11.07 -0.02 7.38
CA SER A 29 9.91 -0.31 6.53
C SER A 29 8.76 0.54 7.05
N LYS A 30 8.36 1.56 6.28
CA LYS A 30 7.29 2.45 6.72
C LYS A 30 6.06 1.57 6.89
N SER A 31 5.71 1.26 8.14
CA SER A 31 4.45 0.61 8.47
C SER A 31 3.35 1.63 8.21
N PHE A 32 2.44 1.31 7.31
CA PHE A 32 1.25 2.10 7.06
C PHE A 32 0.03 1.24 7.36
N THR A 33 -1.00 1.88 7.90
CA THR A 33 -2.30 1.28 8.16
C THR A 33 -3.24 1.68 7.04
N THR A 34 -3.92 0.72 6.43
CA THR A 34 -4.96 1.01 5.43
C THR A 34 -6.32 1.03 6.11
N ILE A 35 -7.02 2.16 5.97
CA ILE A 35 -8.41 2.29 6.41
C ILE A 35 -9.30 2.24 5.17
N VAL A 36 -10.26 1.31 5.15
CA VAL A 36 -11.21 1.11 4.05
C VAL A 36 -12.61 1.43 4.54
N PRO A 37 -13.22 2.57 4.15
CA PRO A 37 -14.65 2.76 4.36
C PRO A 37 -15.42 1.79 3.45
N ALA A 38 -16.39 1.09 3.99
CA ALA A 38 -17.15 0.08 3.27
C ALA A 38 -18.64 0.21 3.55
N ARG A 39 -19.46 0.13 2.49
CA ARG A 39 -20.91 -0.02 2.59
C ARG A 39 -21.42 -0.85 1.43
N ASN A 40 -21.83 -2.08 1.70
CA ASN A 40 -22.22 -3.06 0.69
C ASN A 40 -21.11 -3.30 -0.35
N GLU A 41 -19.90 -3.55 0.13
CA GLU A 41 -18.67 -3.67 -0.67
C GLU A 41 -18.12 -5.12 -0.69
N GLU A 42 -18.92 -6.13 -0.35
CA GLU A 42 -18.52 -7.54 -0.22
C GLU A 42 -17.62 -8.01 -1.38
N GLU A 43 -18.07 -7.82 -2.63
CA GLU A 43 -17.37 -8.27 -3.83
C GLU A 43 -16.10 -7.48 -4.14
N ASN A 44 -16.04 -6.21 -3.72
CA ASN A 44 -14.87 -5.37 -3.92
C ASN A 44 -13.81 -5.63 -2.84
N LEU A 45 -14.24 -5.93 -1.61
CA LEU A 45 -13.34 -6.28 -0.52
C LEU A 45 -12.63 -7.61 -0.76
N LYS A 46 -13.32 -8.64 -1.30
CA LYS A 46 -12.66 -9.88 -1.72
C LYS A 46 -11.49 -9.61 -2.69
N LYS A 47 -11.68 -8.67 -3.62
CA LYS A 47 -10.66 -8.29 -4.62
C LYS A 47 -9.57 -7.41 -4.02
N LEU A 48 -9.91 -6.44 -3.19
CA LEU A 48 -8.95 -5.54 -2.57
C LEU A 48 -8.07 -6.28 -1.57
N LEU A 49 -8.67 -6.95 -0.60
CA LEU A 49 -7.96 -7.59 0.50
C LEU A 49 -7.05 -8.72 0.02
N SER A 50 -7.39 -9.42 -1.06
CA SER A 50 -6.52 -10.42 -1.68
C SER A 50 -5.24 -9.87 -2.33
N THR A 51 -5.18 -8.55 -2.58
CA THR A 51 -4.01 -7.88 -3.18
C THR A 51 -3.11 -7.21 -2.16
N LEU A 52 -3.56 -7.08 -0.90
CA LEU A 52 -2.77 -6.47 0.17
C LEU A 52 -1.77 -7.48 0.75
N PRO A 53 -0.59 -7.02 1.19
CA PRO A 53 0.36 -7.84 1.94
C PRO A 53 -0.28 -8.39 3.22
N SER A 54 -0.02 -9.65 3.55
CA SER A 54 -0.60 -10.32 4.73
C SER A 54 -0.11 -9.79 6.07
N ASP A 55 1.01 -9.09 6.09
CA ASP A 55 1.62 -8.46 7.26
C ASP A 55 1.19 -6.99 7.44
N GLN A 56 0.35 -6.47 6.55
CA GLN A 56 -0.14 -5.10 6.61
C GLN A 56 -1.35 -4.98 7.55
N GLU A 57 -1.39 -3.91 8.35
CA GLU A 57 -2.57 -3.58 9.15
C GLU A 57 -3.67 -3.00 8.26
N VAL A 58 -4.85 -3.61 8.31
CA VAL A 58 -6.04 -3.18 7.57
C VAL A 58 -7.21 -3.04 8.52
N ILE A 59 -7.87 -1.89 8.46
CA ILE A 59 -9.07 -1.57 9.23
C ILE A 59 -10.20 -1.28 8.24
N VAL A 60 -11.26 -2.09 8.27
CA VAL A 60 -12.47 -1.84 7.49
C VAL A 60 -13.48 -1.13 8.39
N VAL A 61 -13.94 0.03 7.95
CA VAL A 61 -14.99 0.80 8.64
C VAL A 61 -16.31 0.54 7.91
N ASP A 62 -17.15 -0.32 8.48
CA ASP A 62 -18.43 -0.72 7.91
C ASP A 62 -19.52 0.30 8.24
N ASP A 63 -20.02 1.02 7.24
CA ASP A 63 -21.13 1.98 7.33
C ASP A 63 -22.48 1.29 7.08
N ASN A 64 -22.86 0.43 8.02
CA ASN A 64 -24.17 -0.22 8.06
C ASN A 64 -24.49 -1.01 6.78
N SER A 65 -23.57 -1.91 6.40
CA SER A 65 -23.80 -2.82 5.28
C SER A 65 -24.93 -3.81 5.57
N ASN A 66 -25.61 -4.25 4.51
CA ASN A 66 -26.68 -5.24 4.54
C ASN A 66 -26.34 -6.53 3.77
N ASP A 67 -25.10 -6.65 3.31
CA ASP A 67 -24.49 -7.83 2.68
C ASP A 67 -23.41 -8.44 3.60
N GLU A 68 -22.55 -9.31 3.07
CA GLU A 68 -21.50 -9.97 3.85
C GLU A 68 -20.21 -9.13 3.99
N THR A 69 -20.26 -7.80 3.78
CA THR A 69 -19.12 -6.88 3.87
C THR A 69 -18.26 -7.09 5.12
N ALA A 70 -18.89 -7.11 6.30
CA ALA A 70 -18.19 -7.30 7.58
C ALA A 70 -17.57 -8.70 7.69
N THR A 71 -18.34 -9.73 7.37
CA THR A 71 -17.90 -11.13 7.46
C THR A 71 -16.69 -11.39 6.56
N VAL A 72 -16.77 -11.00 5.29
CA VAL A 72 -15.69 -11.14 4.32
C VAL A 72 -14.44 -10.39 4.78
N SER A 73 -14.60 -9.18 5.34
CA SER A 73 -13.45 -8.42 5.83
C SER A 73 -12.69 -9.14 6.94
N ASP A 74 -13.44 -9.69 7.91
CA ASP A 74 -12.89 -10.45 9.03
C ASP A 74 -12.20 -11.75 8.57
N GLU A 75 -12.80 -12.48 7.62
CA GLU A 75 -12.22 -13.70 7.04
C GLU A 75 -10.87 -13.45 6.34
N PHE A 76 -10.68 -12.27 5.77
CA PHE A 76 -9.42 -11.85 5.15
C PHE A 76 -8.40 -11.29 6.16
N GLY A 77 -8.72 -11.28 7.45
CA GLY A 77 -7.84 -10.83 8.53
C GLY A 77 -7.82 -9.32 8.74
N ALA A 78 -8.78 -8.59 8.17
CA ALA A 78 -8.93 -7.17 8.45
C ALA A 78 -9.65 -6.95 9.79
N THR A 79 -9.30 -5.89 10.50
CA THR A 79 -10.05 -5.46 11.69
C THR A 79 -11.30 -4.70 11.25
N VAL A 80 -12.49 -5.17 11.63
CA VAL A 80 -13.75 -4.53 11.27
C VAL A 80 -14.24 -3.61 12.39
N ILE A 81 -14.55 -2.35 12.07
CA ILE A 81 -15.13 -1.35 12.96
C ILE A 81 -16.46 -0.90 12.36
N GLN A 82 -17.52 -0.92 13.15
CA GLN A 82 -18.82 -0.40 12.73
C GLN A 82 -18.82 1.13 12.84
N ALA A 83 -19.26 1.82 11.78
CA ALA A 83 -19.43 3.26 11.78
C ALA A 83 -20.58 3.67 12.71
N PRO A 84 -20.45 4.78 13.46
CA PRO A 84 -21.55 5.29 14.25
C PRO A 84 -22.70 5.74 13.35
N GLU A 85 -23.94 5.61 13.84
CA GLU A 85 -25.11 6.15 13.14
C GLU A 85 -24.96 7.66 12.91
N LEU A 86 -25.31 8.11 11.70
CA LEU A 86 -25.34 9.53 11.37
C LEU A 86 -26.48 10.22 12.15
N PRO A 87 -26.24 11.41 12.74
CA PRO A 87 -27.31 12.18 13.37
C PRO A 87 -28.40 12.56 12.35
N ASP A 88 -29.65 12.57 12.80
CA ASP A 88 -30.80 12.93 11.98
C ASP A 88 -30.58 14.25 11.23
N GLY A 89 -30.58 14.17 9.89
CA GLY A 89 -30.59 15.32 8.99
C GLY A 89 -29.26 16.03 8.72
N LYS A 90 -28.09 15.42 8.94
CA LYS A 90 -26.80 16.09 8.66
C LYS A 90 -25.80 15.31 7.80
N ILE A 91 -25.15 16.06 6.91
CA ILE A 91 -23.86 15.72 6.31
C ILE A 91 -22.78 16.24 7.27
N LEU A 92 -21.87 15.38 7.72
CA LEU A 92 -20.74 15.78 8.57
C LEU A 92 -19.84 16.76 7.78
N GLY A 93 -19.93 18.06 8.07
CA GLY A 93 -19.01 19.06 7.49
C GLY A 93 -19.63 20.36 6.97
N LEU A 94 -20.95 20.54 7.02
CA LEU A 94 -21.60 21.81 6.70
C LEU A 94 -22.21 22.41 7.98
N SER A 95 -21.51 23.39 8.56
CA SER A 95 -22.01 24.29 9.60
C SER A 95 -22.07 25.71 9.07
#